data_AF-A0A943B0X9-F1
#
_entry.id   AF-A0A943B0X9-F1
#
_cell.length_a   1.000
_cell.length_b   1.000
_cell.length_c   1.000
_cell.angle_alpha   90.00
_cell.angle_beta   90.00
_cell.angle_gamma   90.00
#
_symmetry.space_group_name_H-M   'P 1'
#
loop_
_entity.id
_entity.type
_entity.pdbx_description
1 polymer ?
#
loop_
_entity_poly.entity_id
_entity_poly.type
_entity_poly.pdbx_seq_one_letter_code
_entity_poly.pdbx_strand_id
1 'polypeptide(L)'
;MKKLFSAVILFFMFFSLTFGAKYKMIMSDNASGKLDINRATREEMLRSGVAESYVSKIISFRDIKGAVEDINELEYVNGIGEKTCEKLKKYFYIKDIPEIKTLYINKADDKTLSYYGFDKKEIKKIRKFLEKNKKIENNIMLKKVISEKKYKKYKDIIKYDIY
;
A
#
# COMPACT_ATOMS: atom_id res chain seq x y z
N MET A 1 29.02 31.30 38.70
CA MET A 1 28.57 30.67 37.42
C MET A 1 28.53 29.14 37.46
N LYS A 2 29.59 28.42 37.89
CA LYS A 2 29.59 26.93 37.95
C LYS A 2 28.47 26.31 38.82
N LYS A 3 28.12 26.93 39.96
CA LYS A 3 27.03 26.47 40.85
C LYS A 3 25.62 26.60 40.22
N LEU A 4 25.40 27.59 39.34
CA LEU A 4 24.14 27.75 38.61
C LEU A 4 24.00 26.66 37.52
N PHE A 5 25.10 26.32 36.86
CA PHE A 5 25.13 25.29 35.82
C PHE A 5 24.83 23.89 36.40
N SER A 6 25.37 23.56 37.58
CA SER A 6 25.02 22.33 38.30
C SER A 6 23.55 22.26 38.70
N ALA A 7 22.93 23.39 39.11
CA ALA A 7 21.52 23.42 39.48
C ALA A 7 20.59 23.16 38.28
N VAL A 8 20.94 23.67 37.10
CA VAL A 8 20.18 23.42 35.85
C VAL A 8 20.28 21.96 35.42
N ILE A 9 21.45 21.33 35.57
CA ILE A 9 21.64 19.90 35.28
C ILE A 9 20.83 19.03 36.26
N LEU A 10 20.81 19.39 37.55
CA LEU A 10 20.03 18.68 38.57
C LEU A 10 18.52 18.82 38.32
N PHE A 11 18.08 20.00 37.85
CA PHE A 11 16.69 20.25 37.46
C PHE A 11 16.28 19.41 36.25
N PHE A 12 17.14 19.26 35.24
CA PHE A 12 16.88 18.38 34.09
C PHE A 12 16.80 16.89 34.49
N MET A 13 17.62 16.45 35.46
CA MET A 13 17.56 15.08 36.00
C MET A 13 16.30 14.81 36.84
N PHE A 14 15.79 15.82 37.56
CA PHE A 14 14.52 15.70 38.29
C PHE A 14 13.30 15.79 37.37
N PHE A 15 13.36 16.60 36.31
CA PHE A 15 12.29 16.73 35.32
C PHE A 15 12.04 15.42 34.57
N SER A 16 13.10 14.68 34.24
CA SER A 16 12.98 13.37 33.58
C SER A 16 12.35 12.29 34.48
N LEU A 17 12.58 12.35 35.80
CA LEU A 17 11.97 11.43 36.79
C LEU A 17 10.45 11.60 36.92
N THR A 18 9.95 12.83 36.88
CA THR A 18 8.49 13.09 37.01
C THR A 18 7.73 13.00 35.69
N PHE A 19 8.39 13.32 34.56
CA PHE A 19 7.75 13.30 33.25
C PHE A 19 7.78 11.91 32.59
N GLY A 20 8.86 11.14 32.80
CA GLY A 20 9.05 9.81 32.20
C GLY A 20 8.09 8.73 32.71
N ALA A 21 7.49 8.90 33.89
CA ALA A 21 6.57 7.91 34.46
C ALA A 21 5.14 8.01 33.94
N LYS A 22 4.70 9.21 33.50
CA LYS A 22 3.32 9.43 33.00
C LYS A 22 3.18 9.19 31.50
N TYR A 23 4.28 9.30 30.75
CA TYR A 23 4.31 9.12 29.31
C TYR A 23 5.36 8.06 28.96
N LYS A 24 4.92 6.88 28.51
CA LYS A 24 5.82 5.85 27.98
C LYS A 24 6.51 6.41 26.74
N MET A 25 7.81 6.71 26.83
CA MET A 25 8.63 6.97 25.66
C MET A 25 8.72 5.69 24.84
N ILE A 26 8.08 5.67 23.67
CA ILE A 26 8.23 4.62 22.67
C ILE A 26 9.29 5.12 21.69
N MET A 27 10.47 4.51 21.70
CA MET A 27 11.47 4.71 20.66
C MET A 27 11.00 3.96 19.41
N SER A 28 11.17 4.56 18.23
CA SER A 28 10.88 3.89 16.95
C SER A 28 11.95 2.84 16.69
N ASP A 29 11.56 1.58 16.50
CA ASP A 29 12.45 0.48 16.10
C ASP A 29 13.02 0.64 14.67
N ASN A 30 12.60 1.68 13.92
CA ASN A 30 13.09 1.91 12.57
C ASN A 30 14.41 2.71 12.58
N ALA A 31 15.54 2.00 12.72
CA ALA A 31 16.88 2.56 12.51
C ALA A 31 17.07 3.21 11.11
N SER A 32 16.19 2.90 10.14
CA SER A 32 16.20 3.48 8.78
C SER A 32 15.29 4.69 8.58
N GLY A 33 14.40 5.01 9.53
CA GLY A 33 13.37 6.04 9.35
C GLY A 33 12.26 5.71 8.32
N LYS A 34 12.27 4.51 7.73
CA LYS A 34 11.23 4.07 6.79
C LYS A 34 9.96 3.63 7.51
N LEU A 35 8.84 3.63 6.81
CA LEU A 35 7.52 3.19 7.29
C LEU A 35 7.11 1.88 6.60
N ASP A 36 6.37 1.02 7.30
CA ASP A 36 5.71 -0.12 6.64
C ASP A 36 4.57 0.43 5.77
N ILE A 37 4.66 0.28 4.46
CA ILE A 37 3.67 0.84 3.51
C ILE A 37 2.26 0.31 3.74
N ASN A 38 2.14 -0.92 4.24
CA ASN A 38 0.85 -1.55 4.47
C ASN A 38 0.18 -1.09 5.76
N ARG A 39 0.95 -0.58 6.73
CA ARG A 39 0.45 -0.19 8.06
C ARG A 39 0.48 1.31 8.32
N ALA A 40 1.35 2.04 7.65
CA ALA A 40 1.54 3.46 7.88
C ALA A 40 0.25 4.27 7.68
N THR A 41 -0.03 5.13 8.64
CA THR A 41 -1.13 6.09 8.61
C THR A 41 -0.80 7.23 7.64
N ARG A 42 -1.84 7.95 7.20
CA ARG A 42 -1.69 9.13 6.37
C ARG A 42 -0.76 10.15 7.03
N GLU A 43 -0.95 10.39 8.33
CA GLU A 43 -0.21 11.37 9.11
C GLU A 43 1.27 10.99 9.22
N GLU A 44 1.59 9.71 9.42
CA GLU A 44 2.96 9.22 9.42
C GLU A 44 3.63 9.43 8.05
N MET A 45 2.95 9.07 6.95
CA MET A 45 3.50 9.26 5.61
C MET A 45 3.81 10.74 5.32
N LEU A 46 2.90 11.64 5.67
CA LEU A 46 3.07 13.07 5.51
C LEU A 46 4.22 13.62 6.36
N ARG A 47 4.31 13.22 7.64
CA ARG A 47 5.43 13.60 8.52
C ARG A 47 6.77 13.09 8.02
N SER A 48 6.80 11.93 7.36
CA SER A 48 7.99 11.39 6.71
C SER A 48 8.35 12.09 5.40
N GLY A 49 7.58 13.11 4.95
CA GLY A 49 7.88 13.89 3.76
C GLY A 49 7.35 13.29 2.45
N VAL A 50 6.46 12.30 2.52
CA VAL A 50 5.77 11.78 1.33
C VAL A 50 4.73 12.79 0.87
N ALA A 51 4.76 13.18 -0.40
CA ALA A 51 3.80 14.15 -0.94
C ALA A 51 2.36 13.62 -0.83
N GLU A 52 1.42 14.51 -0.45
CA GLU A 52 0.00 14.21 -0.23
C GLU A 52 -0.65 13.45 -1.40
N SER A 53 -0.29 13.79 -2.64
CA SER A 53 -0.80 13.09 -3.84
C SER A 53 -0.38 11.61 -3.90
N TYR A 54 0.81 11.24 -3.41
CA TYR A 54 1.25 9.85 -3.32
C TYR A 54 0.63 9.14 -2.12
N VAL A 55 0.48 9.83 -0.98
CA VAL A 55 -0.21 9.28 0.20
C VAL A 55 -1.63 8.86 -0.16
N SER A 56 -2.40 9.75 -0.80
CA SER A 56 -3.77 9.46 -1.24
C SER A 56 -3.84 8.30 -2.24
N LYS A 57 -2.84 8.16 -3.12
CA LYS A 57 -2.74 7.03 -4.06
C LYS A 57 -2.42 5.70 -3.37
N ILE A 58 -1.48 5.70 -2.43
CA ILE A 58 -1.11 4.50 -1.66
C ILE A 58 -2.28 4.04 -0.78
N ILE A 59 -2.97 4.97 -0.11
CA ILE A 59 -4.19 4.69 0.65
C ILE A 59 -5.25 4.06 -0.29
N SER A 60 -5.57 4.70 -1.42
CA SER A 60 -6.54 4.15 -2.37
C SER A 60 -6.14 2.77 -2.89
N PHE A 61 -4.84 2.50 -3.06
CA PHE A 61 -4.33 1.20 -3.49
C PHE A 61 -4.60 0.13 -2.43
N ARG A 62 -4.28 0.41 -1.16
CA ARG A 62 -4.60 -0.47 -0.02
C ARG A 62 -6.10 -0.69 0.13
N ASP A 63 -6.91 0.35 -0.06
CA ASP A 63 -8.36 0.24 0.07
C ASP A 63 -8.98 -0.68 -1.00
N ILE A 64 -8.45 -0.68 -2.22
CA ILE A 64 -8.99 -1.47 -3.34
C ILE A 64 -8.39 -2.87 -3.38
N LYS A 65 -7.06 -2.99 -3.28
CA LYS A 65 -6.35 -4.27 -3.44
C LYS A 65 -6.13 -5.00 -2.10
N GLY A 66 -6.12 -4.28 -0.98
CA GLY A 66 -5.85 -4.82 0.35
C GLY A 66 -4.39 -4.64 0.79
N ALA A 67 -3.45 -5.08 -0.04
CA ALA A 67 -2.03 -5.01 0.31
C ALA A 67 -1.15 -4.59 -0.87
N VAL A 68 -0.09 -3.84 -0.50
CA VAL A 68 1.08 -3.64 -1.34
C VAL A 68 2.05 -4.82 -1.13
N GLU A 69 2.20 -5.68 -2.13
CA GLU A 69 3.08 -6.86 -2.12
C GLU A 69 4.51 -6.51 -2.53
N ASP A 70 4.65 -5.53 -3.43
CA ASP A 70 5.92 -4.98 -3.92
C ASP A 70 5.69 -3.50 -4.24
N ILE A 71 6.57 -2.61 -3.76
CA ILE A 71 6.47 -1.16 -4.01
C ILE A 71 6.39 -0.83 -5.51
N ASN A 72 7.01 -1.64 -6.38
CA ASN A 72 6.97 -1.45 -7.84
C ASN A 72 5.55 -1.55 -8.42
N GLU A 73 4.62 -2.22 -7.76
CA GLU A 73 3.26 -2.33 -8.29
C GLU A 73 2.48 -1.01 -8.24
N LEU A 74 2.99 -0.02 -7.50
CA LEU A 74 2.42 1.32 -7.52
C LEU A 74 2.55 1.96 -8.92
N GLU A 75 3.40 1.44 -9.82
CA GLU A 75 3.42 1.84 -11.24
C GLU A 75 2.07 1.62 -11.95
N TYR A 76 1.23 0.72 -11.44
CA TYR A 76 -0.12 0.54 -11.95
C TYR A 76 -1.10 1.63 -11.49
N VAL A 77 -0.66 2.54 -10.63
CA VAL A 77 -1.43 3.71 -10.20
C VAL A 77 -1.11 4.89 -11.10
N ASN A 78 -2.15 5.48 -11.71
CA ASN A 78 -1.98 6.63 -12.59
C ASN A 78 -1.17 7.76 -11.91
N GLY A 79 -0.13 8.25 -12.61
CA GLY A 79 0.78 9.28 -12.14
C GLY A 79 1.80 8.79 -11.10
N ILE A 80 2.02 7.49 -11.00
CA ILE A 80 3.21 6.89 -10.39
C ILE A 80 3.89 6.07 -11.48
N GLY A 81 5.15 6.37 -11.74
CA GLY A 81 5.99 5.56 -12.65
C GLY A 81 7.24 5.08 -11.91
N GLU A 82 8.07 4.32 -12.60
CA GLU A 82 9.28 3.68 -12.07
C GLU A 82 10.15 4.60 -11.21
N LYS A 83 10.51 5.78 -11.73
CA LYS A 83 11.29 6.79 -10.97
C LYS A 83 10.63 7.23 -9.67
N THR A 84 9.30 7.23 -9.63
CA THR A 84 8.54 7.55 -8.42
C THR A 84 8.57 6.37 -7.45
N CYS A 85 8.42 5.14 -7.93
CA CYS A 85 8.58 3.94 -7.10
C CYS A 85 9.97 3.90 -6.45
N GLU A 86 11.04 4.20 -7.18
CA GLU A 86 12.40 4.31 -6.62
C GLU A 86 12.51 5.37 -5.51
N LYS A 87 11.81 6.50 -5.65
CA LYS A 87 11.73 7.50 -4.58
C LYS A 87 10.94 6.97 -3.38
N LEU A 88 9.81 6.30 -3.62
CA LEU A 88 8.95 5.74 -2.57
C LEU A 88 9.67 4.65 -1.76
N LYS A 89 10.56 3.86 -2.37
CA LYS A 89 11.42 2.89 -1.68
C LYS A 89 12.35 3.51 -0.63
N LYS A 90 12.58 4.83 -0.67
CA LYS A 90 13.33 5.55 0.38
C LYS A 90 12.51 5.80 1.63
N TYR A 91 11.18 5.88 1.50
CA TYR A 91 10.25 6.11 2.61
C TYR A 91 9.67 4.82 3.16
N PHE A 92 9.60 3.78 2.34
CA PHE A 92 8.79 2.60 2.64
C PHE A 92 9.58 1.30 2.63
N TYR A 93 9.12 0.36 3.45
CA TYR A 93 9.44 -1.06 3.39
C TYR A 93 8.15 -1.87 3.51
N ILE A 94 8.25 -3.19 3.34
CA ILE A 94 7.17 -4.14 3.56
C ILE A 94 7.62 -5.05 4.71
N LYS A 95 6.88 -5.05 5.82
CA LYS A 95 7.13 -5.96 6.93
C LYS A 95 6.37 -7.26 6.73
N ASP A 96 5.04 -7.11 6.71
CA ASP A 96 4.08 -8.17 6.49
C ASP A 96 3.18 -7.77 5.32
N ILE A 97 2.67 -8.77 4.61
CA ILE A 97 1.70 -8.58 3.53
C ILE A 97 0.32 -8.95 4.11
N PRO A 98 -0.58 -7.98 4.33
CA PRO A 98 -1.97 -8.27 4.68
C PRO A 98 -2.69 -9.08 3.58
N GLU A 99 -3.93 -9.45 3.85
CA GLU A 99 -4.76 -10.15 2.87
C GLU A 99 -5.03 -9.31 1.62
N ILE A 100 -4.80 -9.91 0.44
CA ILE A 100 -5.24 -9.35 -0.84
C ILE A 100 -6.74 -9.56 -0.98
N LYS A 101 -7.46 -8.50 -1.31
CA LYS A 101 -8.92 -8.55 -1.46
C LYS A 101 -9.33 -9.43 -2.64
N THR A 102 -10.53 -9.99 -2.52
CA THR A 102 -11.18 -10.71 -3.62
C THR A 102 -11.42 -9.76 -4.80
N LEU A 103 -11.09 -10.22 -6.01
CA LEU A 103 -11.35 -9.51 -7.25
C LEU A 103 -12.60 -10.07 -7.93
N TYR A 104 -13.70 -9.32 -7.90
CA TYR A 104 -14.92 -9.65 -8.64
C TYR A 104 -14.77 -9.23 -10.11
N ILE A 105 -14.34 -10.14 -10.97
CA ILE A 105 -13.90 -9.82 -12.34
C ILE A 105 -14.99 -9.17 -13.20
N ASN A 106 -16.25 -9.58 -13.01
CA ASN A 106 -17.39 -9.05 -13.77
C ASN A 106 -17.83 -7.66 -13.28
N LYS A 107 -17.47 -7.25 -12.05
CA LYS A 107 -17.86 -5.98 -11.41
C LYS A 107 -16.71 -4.97 -11.33
N ALA A 108 -15.46 -5.40 -11.49
CA ALA A 108 -14.29 -4.54 -11.38
C ALA A 108 -14.26 -3.48 -12.48
N ASP A 109 -14.05 -2.23 -12.08
CA ASP A 109 -13.78 -1.12 -12.99
C ASP A 109 -12.31 -1.13 -13.48
N ASP A 110 -11.99 -0.27 -14.44
CA ASP A 110 -10.64 -0.24 -15.03
C ASP A 110 -9.57 0.13 -14.00
N LYS A 111 -9.90 0.97 -13.02
CA LYS A 111 -8.99 1.35 -11.93
C LYS A 111 -8.66 0.15 -11.05
N THR A 112 -9.69 -0.61 -10.65
CA THR A 112 -9.54 -1.83 -9.87
C THR A 112 -8.67 -2.82 -10.63
N LEU A 113 -9.00 -3.11 -11.89
CA LEU A 113 -8.18 -4.01 -12.72
C LEU A 113 -6.74 -3.52 -12.83
N SER A 114 -6.52 -2.22 -13.03
CA SER A 114 -5.18 -1.64 -13.05
C SER A 114 -4.44 -1.94 -11.75
N TYR A 115 -5.06 -1.81 -10.58
CA TYR A 115 -4.39 -2.08 -9.29
C TYR A 115 -4.02 -3.55 -9.09
N TYR A 116 -4.74 -4.50 -9.70
CA TYR A 116 -4.31 -5.90 -9.81
C TYR A 116 -3.26 -6.11 -10.94
N GLY A 117 -2.77 -5.04 -11.53
CA GLY A 117 -1.70 -5.00 -12.51
C GLY A 117 -2.12 -5.42 -13.92
N PHE A 118 -3.42 -5.43 -14.24
CA PHE A 118 -3.86 -5.65 -15.60
C PHE A 118 -3.53 -4.41 -16.43
N ASP A 119 -2.79 -4.60 -17.52
CA ASP A 119 -2.45 -3.47 -18.39
C ASP A 119 -3.65 -3.03 -19.25
N LYS A 120 -3.54 -1.88 -19.93
CA LYS A 120 -4.62 -1.33 -20.78
C LYS A 120 -5.08 -2.30 -21.88
N LYS A 121 -4.18 -3.13 -22.43
CA LYS A 121 -4.51 -4.11 -23.47
C LYS A 121 -5.27 -5.30 -22.87
N GLU A 122 -4.84 -5.78 -21.70
CA GLU A 122 -5.54 -6.83 -20.95
C GLU A 122 -6.93 -6.37 -20.51
N ILE A 123 -7.06 -5.15 -19.96
CA ILE A 123 -8.34 -4.55 -19.59
C ILE A 123 -9.27 -4.47 -20.82
N LYS A 124 -8.77 -3.98 -21.96
CA LYS A 124 -9.54 -3.92 -23.21
C LYS A 124 -10.03 -5.31 -23.66
N LYS A 125 -9.20 -6.35 -23.52
CA LYS A 125 -9.62 -7.74 -23.81
C LYS A 125 -10.73 -8.21 -22.89
N ILE A 126 -10.64 -7.90 -21.58
CA ILE A 126 -11.68 -8.20 -20.60
C ILE A 126 -13.00 -7.53 -21.00
N ARG A 127 -12.98 -6.22 -21.29
CA ARG A 127 -14.18 -5.47 -21.70
C ARG A 127 -14.82 -6.05 -22.96
N LYS A 128 -14.03 -6.28 -24.01
CA LYS A 128 -14.53 -6.89 -25.26
C LYS A 128 -15.13 -8.28 -25.03
N PHE A 129 -14.55 -9.07 -24.14
CA PHE A 129 -15.09 -10.38 -23.81
C PHE A 129 -16.43 -10.27 -23.07
N LEU A 130 -16.54 -9.35 -22.10
CA LEU A 130 -17.78 -9.12 -21.36
C LEU A 130 -18.90 -8.58 -22.28
N GLU A 131 -18.60 -7.66 -23.19
CA GLU A 131 -19.57 -7.17 -24.19
C GLU A 131 -20.14 -8.31 -25.04
N LYS A 132 -19.27 -9.22 -25.50
CA LYS A 132 -19.68 -10.34 -26.35
C LYS A 132 -20.43 -11.45 -25.60
N ASN A 133 -20.02 -11.75 -24.36
CA ASN A 133 -20.48 -12.94 -23.64
C ASN A 133 -21.35 -12.61 -22.41
N LYS A 134 -21.62 -11.33 -22.14
CA LYS A 134 -22.29 -10.76 -20.96
C LYS A 134 -21.51 -10.90 -19.65
N LYS A 135 -20.85 -12.03 -19.40
CA LYS A 135 -20.06 -12.28 -18.19
C LYS A 135 -18.96 -13.31 -18.41
N ILE A 136 -17.99 -13.32 -17.49
CA ILE A 136 -17.02 -14.42 -17.33
C ILE A 136 -17.57 -15.34 -16.23
N GLU A 137 -17.93 -16.57 -16.58
CA GLU A 137 -18.66 -17.47 -15.68
C GLU A 137 -17.77 -18.40 -14.85
N ASN A 138 -16.57 -18.69 -15.36
CA ASN A 138 -15.70 -19.69 -14.78
C ASN A 138 -14.23 -19.50 -15.18
N ASN A 139 -13.38 -20.34 -14.61
CA ASN A 139 -11.95 -20.35 -14.84
C ASN A 139 -11.55 -20.67 -16.28
N ILE A 140 -12.32 -21.48 -17.01
CA ILE A 140 -12.05 -21.80 -18.41
C ILE A 140 -12.23 -20.54 -19.26
N MET A 141 -13.30 -19.78 -19.04
CA MET A 141 -13.49 -18.49 -19.71
C MET A 141 -12.42 -17.48 -19.33
N LEU A 142 -12.08 -17.39 -18.03
CA LEU A 142 -11.05 -16.46 -17.56
C LEU A 142 -9.69 -16.69 -18.26
N LYS A 143 -9.26 -17.96 -18.38
CA LYS A 143 -8.01 -18.34 -19.07
C LYS A 143 -7.96 -17.91 -20.54
N LYS A 144 -9.11 -17.72 -21.20
CA LYS A 144 -9.18 -17.23 -22.59
C LYS A 144 -8.93 -15.72 -22.70
N VAL A 145 -9.06 -14.98 -21.59
CA VAL A 145 -9.09 -13.52 -21.57
C VAL A 145 -7.82 -12.93 -20.97
N ILE A 146 -7.32 -13.53 -19.89
CA ILE A 146 -6.12 -13.05 -19.18
C ILE A 146 -4.92 -13.94 -19.47
N SER A 147 -3.72 -13.38 -19.32
CA SER A 147 -2.48 -14.15 -19.49
C SER A 147 -2.36 -15.29 -18.46
N GLU A 148 -1.65 -16.36 -18.82
CA GLU A 148 -1.40 -17.48 -17.91
C GLU A 148 -0.73 -17.02 -16.62
N LYS A 149 0.20 -16.07 -16.71
CA LYS A 149 0.86 -15.43 -15.56
C LYS A 149 -0.15 -14.79 -14.62
N LYS A 150 -1.11 -14.01 -15.13
CA LYS A 150 -2.17 -13.38 -14.33
C LYS A 150 -3.12 -14.39 -13.74
N TYR A 151 -3.50 -15.41 -14.52
CA TYR A 151 -4.34 -16.49 -14.03
C TYR A 151 -3.68 -17.21 -12.85
N LYS A 152 -2.40 -17.61 -12.97
CA LYS A 152 -1.66 -18.26 -11.89
C LYS A 152 -1.58 -17.39 -10.64
N LYS A 153 -1.34 -16.08 -10.80
CA LYS A 153 -1.25 -15.14 -9.67
C LYS A 153 -2.58 -14.96 -8.94
N TYR A 154 -3.71 -14.91 -9.66
CA TYR A 154 -4.98 -14.45 -9.09
C TYR A 154 -6.12 -15.48 -9.07
N LYS A 155 -5.90 -16.71 -9.52
CA LYS A 155 -6.94 -17.75 -9.59
C LYS A 155 -7.68 -18.00 -8.27
N ASP A 156 -7.02 -17.81 -7.13
CA ASP A 156 -7.59 -18.13 -5.82
C ASP A 156 -8.41 -16.96 -5.24
N ILE A 157 -8.14 -15.73 -5.70
CA ILE A 157 -8.82 -14.50 -5.25
C ILE A 157 -9.81 -13.95 -6.26
N ILE A 158 -9.79 -14.39 -7.53
CA ILE A 158 -10.78 -13.98 -8.53
C ILE A 158 -12.09 -14.73 -8.28
N LYS A 159 -13.19 -13.99 -8.19
CA LYS A 159 -14.55 -14.53 -8.15
C LYS A 159 -15.35 -14.01 -9.34
N TYR A 160 -16.24 -14.85 -9.84
CA TYR A 160 -17.00 -14.59 -11.06
C TYR A 160 -18.26 -13.79 -10.74
N ASP A 161 -19.07 -14.21 -9.77
CA ASP A 161 -20.19 -13.46 -9.21
C ASP A 161 -20.39 -13.82 -7.72
N ILE A 162 -21.01 -12.92 -6.94
CA ILE A 162 -21.82 -13.30 -5.77
C ILE A 162 -23.26 -13.20 -6.28
N TYR A 163 -24.04 -14.27 -6.07
CA TYR A 163 -25.46 -14.37 -6.41
C TYR A 163 -26.25 -13.08 -6.14
#